data_AF-A0A9X1ZUY3-F1
#
_entry.id   AF-A0A9X1ZUY3-F1
#
_cell.length_a   1.000
_cell.length_b   1.000
_cell.length_c   1.000
_cell.angle_alpha   90.00
_cell.angle_beta   90.00
_cell.angle_gamma   90.00
#
_symmetry.space_group_name_H-M   'P 1'
#
loop_
_entity.id
_entity.type
_entity.pdbx_description
1 polymer ?
#
loop_
_entity_poly.entity_id
_entity_poly.type
_entity_poly.pdbx_seq_one_letter_code
_entity_poly.pdbx_strand_id
1 'polypeptide(L)' 'MTKEAVLNELKSREMDDMVELIEDAEAGHLEELELVESIGLVYDKELNSALLNVLKDLGVQIIYVTDEEEGS' A
#
# COMPACT_ATOMS: atom_id res chain seq x y z
N MET A 1 -13.09 -2.80 0.22
CA MET A 1 -13.42 -1.52 0.90
C MET A 1 -13.30 -0.39 -0.11
N THR A 2 -13.90 0.77 0.13
CA THR A 2 -13.68 1.98 -0.68
C THR A 2 -12.43 2.73 -0.20
N LYS A 3 -11.85 3.60 -1.04
CA LYS A 3 -10.72 4.47 -0.68
C LYS A 3 -10.95 5.21 0.65
N GLU A 4 -12.12 5.83 0.78
CA GLU A 4 -12.48 6.60 1.99
C GLU A 4 -12.55 5.72 3.25
N ALA A 5 -12.99 4.47 3.13
CA ALA A 5 -13.02 3.54 4.24
C ALA A 5 -11.59 3.11 4.65
N VAL A 6 -10.71 2.87 3.66
CA VAL A 6 -9.29 2.56 3.91
C VAL A 6 -8.60 3.74 4.60
N LEU A 7 -8.76 4.96 4.09
CA LEU A 7 -8.17 6.17 4.69
C LEU A 7 -8.62 6.39 6.14
N ASN A 8 -9.91 6.21 6.43
CA ASN A 8 -10.41 6.33 7.80
C ASN A 8 -9.81 5.27 8.73
N GLU A 9 -9.67 4.04 8.25
CA GLU A 9 -9.08 2.96 9.05
C GLU A 9 -7.59 3.20 9.32
N LEU A 10 -6.83 3.65 8.30
CA LEU A 10 -5.43 4.02 8.47
C LEU A 10 -5.26 5.17 9.47
N LYS A 11 -6.06 6.24 9.35
CA LYS A 11 -6.06 7.36 10.30
C LYS A 11 -6.43 6.93 11.72
N SER A 12 -7.42 6.04 11.86
CA SER A 12 -7.82 5.51 13.16
C SER A 12 -6.76 4.63 13.81
N ARG A 13 -5.85 4.08 13.01
CA ARG A 13 -4.73 3.24 13.46
C ARG A 13 -3.41 4.03 13.55
N GLU A 14 -3.46 5.37 13.40
CA GLU A 14 -2.29 6.27 13.41
C GLU A 14 -1.22 5.84 12.37
N MET A 15 -1.68 5.34 11.23
CA MET A 15 -0.84 4.90 10.11
C MET A 15 -0.70 6.03 9.08
N ASP A 16 -0.22 7.19 9.54
CA ASP A 16 -0.09 8.39 8.70
C ASP A 16 0.81 8.14 7.47
N ASP A 17 1.87 7.32 7.60
CA ASP A 17 2.73 6.94 6.46
C ASP A 17 1.94 6.29 5.31
N MET A 18 0.95 5.44 5.64
CA MET A 18 0.12 4.76 4.64
C MET A 18 -0.94 5.70 4.05
N VAL A 19 -1.37 6.70 4.82
CA VAL A 19 -2.27 7.76 4.34
C VAL A 19 -1.53 8.61 3.31
N GLU A 20 -0.31 9.07 3.64
CA GLU A 20 0.54 9.83 2.73
C GLU A 20 0.84 9.04 1.45
N LEU A 21 1.10 7.73 1.55
CA LEU A 21 1.30 6.87 0.39
C LEU A 21 0.12 6.91 -0.62
N ILE A 22 -1.12 6.90 -0.13
CA ILE A 22 -2.32 7.02 -0.98
C ILE A 22 -2.41 8.41 -1.59
N GLU A 23 -2.10 9.46 -0.81
CA GLU A 23 -2.17 10.84 -1.28
C GLU A 23 -1.09 11.13 -2.34
N ASP A 24 0.13 10.61 -2.18
CA ASP A 24 1.20 10.65 -3.19
C ASP A 24 0.80 9.90 -4.46
N ALA A 25 0.21 8.71 -4.33
CA ALA A 25 -0.32 7.96 -5.47
C ALA A 25 -1.42 8.74 -6.21
N GLU A 26 -2.35 9.34 -5.48
CA GLU A 26 -3.43 10.13 -6.07
C GLU A 26 -2.94 11.41 -6.75
N ALA A 27 -1.90 12.04 -6.19
CA ALA A 27 -1.23 13.19 -6.79
C ALA A 27 -0.38 12.82 -8.02
N GLY A 28 -0.19 11.52 -8.29
CA GLY A 28 0.67 11.03 -9.36
C GLY A 28 2.17 11.13 -9.05
N HIS A 29 2.52 11.21 -7.76
CA HIS A 29 3.90 11.19 -7.27
C HIS A 29 4.42 9.78 -7.01
N LEU A 30 3.52 8.79 -6.91
CA LEU A 30 3.86 7.38 -6.83
C LEU A 30 3.36 6.65 -8.08
N GLU A 31 4.29 6.14 -8.90
CA GLU A 31 3.98 5.37 -10.11
C GLU A 31 4.17 3.87 -9.90
N GLU A 32 5.15 3.49 -9.06
CA GLU A 32 5.55 2.10 -8.82
C GLU A 32 5.78 1.88 -7.32
N LEU A 33 5.33 0.74 -6.80
CA LEU A 33 5.53 0.35 -5.40
C LEU A 33 6.08 -1.07 -5.35
N GLU A 34 7.30 -1.21 -4.84
CA GLU A 34 7.91 -2.49 -4.55
C GLU A 34 7.50 -2.97 -3.16
N LEU A 35 6.93 -4.18 -3.07
CA LEU A 35 6.64 -4.81 -1.78
C LEU A 35 7.01 -6.28 -1.75
N VAL A 36 7.34 -6.77 -0.56
CA VAL A 36 7.52 -8.20 -0.31
C VAL A 36 6.15 -8.85 -0.12
N GLU A 37 5.79 -9.81 -0.98
CA GLU A 37 4.48 -10.48 -0.95
C GLU A 37 4.18 -11.14 0.41
N SER A 38 5.22 -11.66 1.08
CA SER A 38 5.08 -12.30 2.38
C SER A 38 4.86 -11.33 3.55
N ILE A 39 5.17 -10.04 3.38
CA ILE A 39 5.08 -9.03 4.44
C ILE A 39 3.82 -8.18 4.28
N GLY A 40 3.53 -7.72 3.05
CA GLY A 40 2.47 -6.74 2.83
C GLY A 40 2.91 -5.31 3.22
N LEU A 41 1.98 -4.36 3.13
CA LEU A 41 2.13 -3.00 3.66
C LEU A 41 1.68 -2.90 5.12
N VAL A 42 0.65 -3.67 5.48
CA VAL A 42 0.09 -3.69 6.83
C VAL A 42 -0.21 -5.13 7.26
N TYR A 43 -0.13 -5.39 8.57
CA TYR A 43 -0.37 -6.72 9.15
C TYR A 43 -1.79 -7.26 8.89
N ASP A 44 -2.77 -6.35 8.84
CA ASP A 44 -4.16 -6.69 8.63
C ASP A 44 -4.41 -7.05 7.17
N LYS A 45 -4.74 -8.32 6.89
CA LYS A 45 -4.84 -8.83 5.52
C LYS A 45 -5.95 -8.17 4.71
N GLU A 46 -7.06 -7.82 5.35
CA GLU A 46 -8.19 -7.17 4.67
C GLU A 46 -7.83 -5.73 4.32
N LEU A 47 -7.26 -5.01 5.28
CA LEU A 47 -6.79 -3.64 5.08
C LEU A 47 -5.65 -3.58 4.04
N ASN A 48 -4.71 -4.51 4.10
CA ASN A 48 -3.61 -4.61 3.14
C ASN A 48 -4.12 -4.83 1.72
N SER A 49 -5.02 -5.79 1.55
CA SER A 49 -5.60 -6.07 0.23
C SER A 49 -6.42 -4.89 -0.28
N ALA A 50 -7.14 -4.18 0.61
CA ALA A 50 -7.88 -2.99 0.25
C ALA A 50 -6.96 -1.82 -0.15
N LEU A 51 -5.90 -1.58 0.62
CA LEU A 51 -4.90 -0.56 0.34
C LEU A 51 -4.21 -0.78 -1.00
N LEU A 52 -3.72 -2.01 -1.25
CA LEU A 52 -3.09 -2.37 -2.52
C LEU A 52 -4.05 -2.21 -3.71
N ASN A 53 -5.34 -2.50 -3.53
CA ASN A 53 -6.33 -2.27 -4.58
C ASN A 53 -6.56 -0.77 -4.84
N VAL A 54 -6.61 0.06 -3.80
CA VAL A 54 -6.72 1.52 -3.94
C VAL A 54 -5.52 2.06 -4.71
N LEU A 55 -4.31 1.67 -4.35
CA LEU A 55 -3.09 2.11 -5.05
C LEU A 55 -3.11 1.69 -6.53
N LYS A 56 -3.52 0.46 -6.84
CA LYS A 56 -3.68 0.00 -8.23
C LYS A 56 -4.72 0.79 -9.01
N ASP A 57 -5.84 1.13 -8.37
CA ASP A 57 -6.91 1.94 -9.00
C ASP A 57 -6.45 3.37 -9.29
N LEU A 58 -5.56 3.91 -8.44
CA LEU A 58 -4.91 5.21 -8.63
C LEU A 58 -3.82 5.20 -9.72
N GLY A 59 -3.47 4.02 -10.25
CA GLY A 59 -2.48 3.87 -11.33
C GLY A 59 -1.09 3.43 -10.86
N VAL A 60 -0.92 3.10 -9.58
CA VAL A 60 0.35 2.59 -9.05
C VAL A 60 0.57 1.14 -9.47
N GLN A 61 1.72 0.86 -10.05
CA GLN A 61 2.15 -0.50 -10.37
C GLN A 61 2.76 -1.17 -9.14
N ILE A 62 2.12 -2.23 -8.65
CA ILE A 62 2.62 -3.01 -7.51
C ILE A 62 3.57 -4.10 -7.98
N ILE A 63 4.83 -4.00 -7.59
CA ILE A 63 5.91 -4.94 -7.93
C ILE A 63 6.17 -5.83 -6.71
N TYR A 64 5.90 -7.12 -6.85
CA TYR A 64 6.16 -8.09 -5.79
C TYR A 64 7.62 -8.56 -5.88
N VAL A 65 8.42 -8.18 -4.90
CA VAL A 65 9.80 -8.65 -4.76
C VAL A 65 9.83 -9.85 -3.81
N THR A 66 10.56 -10.89 -4.18
CA THR A 66 10.86 -12.01 -3.29
C THR A 66 12.04 -11.61 -2.41
N ASP A 67 12.01 -11.98 -1.13
CA ASP A 67 13.09 -11.80 -0.12
C ASP A 67 14.42 -12.51 -0.48
N GLU A 68 14.56 -12.98 -1.72
CA GLU A 68 15.64 -13.84 -2.20
C GLU A 68 16.89 -13.06 -2.69
N GLU A 69 17.00 -11.76 -2.39
CA GLU A 69 18.20 -10.92 -2.64
C GLU A 69 18.86 -10.35 -1.37
N GLU A 70 18.69 -10.98 -0.19
CA GLU A 70 19.59 -10.77 0.96
C GLU A 70 20.46 -12.02 1.24
N GLY A 71 21.05 -12.57 0.17
CA GLY A 71 22.00 -13.67 0.25
C GLY A 71 23.38 -13.28 -0.29
N SER A 72 24.22 -12.60 0.50
CA SER A 72 25.68 -12.54 0.31
C SER A 72 26.41 -12.22 1.61
#